data_AF-G0R0S3-F1
#
_entry.id   AF-G0R0S3-F1
#
_cell.length_a   1.000
_cell.length_b   1.000
_cell.length_c   1.000
_cell.angle_alpha   90.00
_cell.angle_beta   90.00
_cell.angle_gamma   90.00
#
_symmetry.space_group_name_H-M   'P 1'
#
loop_
_entity.id
_entity.type
_entity.pdbx_description
1 polymer ?
#
loop_
_entity_poly.entity_id
_entity_poly.type
_entity_poly.pdbx_seq_one_letter_code
_entity_poly.pdbx_strand_id
1 'polypeptide(L)'
;RLLFKLVRVFLRLTQNVRILDKLSMNQHQIIGDVTSIYEFGRQQKFKQQMFKVILLYIGNYLQIISNKIPILAPYGTFKILFKFYQMIFIIILVFIFSLVIFFQKELSYIDILIIRISFYSFIADVLITLNTGILHKGELVLNRTKIIQKYLKKTLIPDLLSMYQLTIFAFFIDYKTGYHVYDFIVCFPIFLKIFNLFGIVEDLAFYFSSRKNLFDLIKLMVSIGSVCHIFSLFWHGFAVYEIKYLNREDTWIHAQNLIEANVYTRYVYSLYYLSATMITVGYGDVVPKNYLECQFSICCMFQTGIVYAYSLNSIVYNEEYYQEYYEAFNHLFGEEEIEGNNSAIEQYSFKEEMKSGIDINNDNCPSIEKEIRKMQKKRTNLNRRIYRFRNFLVT
;
A
#
# COMPACT_ATOMS: atom_id res chain seq x y z
N ARG A 1 -24.42 28.79 5.77
CA ARG A 1 -24.58 30.06 5.00
C ARG A 1 -23.25 30.55 4.38
N LEU A 2 -22.12 30.54 5.10
CA LEU A 2 -20.82 30.97 4.57
C LEU A 2 -20.30 30.07 3.42
N LEU A 3 -20.41 28.75 3.56
CA LEU A 3 -19.97 27.77 2.56
C LEU A 3 -20.67 27.97 1.20
N PHE A 4 -21.96 28.32 1.22
CA PHE A 4 -22.75 28.59 0.03
C PHE A 4 -22.33 29.88 -0.69
N LYS A 5 -21.89 30.90 0.06
CA LYS A 5 -21.33 32.14 -0.50
C LYS A 5 -19.96 31.87 -1.13
N LEU A 6 -19.10 31.09 -0.48
CA LEU A 6 -17.80 30.66 -1.01
C LEU A 6 -17.96 29.86 -2.31
N VAL A 7 -18.88 28.90 -2.36
CA VAL A 7 -19.16 28.11 -3.58
C VAL A 7 -19.65 29.01 -4.73
N ARG A 8 -20.50 30.02 -4.47
CA ARG A 8 -20.93 30.96 -5.52
C ARG A 8 -19.81 31.87 -6.02
N VAL A 9 -18.94 32.34 -5.13
CA VAL A 9 -17.77 33.15 -5.51
C VAL A 9 -16.82 32.31 -6.35
N PHE A 10 -16.55 31.06 -5.93
CA PHE A 10 -15.73 30.12 -6.70
C PHE A 10 -16.35 29.78 -8.07
N LEU A 11 -17.66 29.58 -8.14
CA LEU A 11 -18.38 29.36 -9.40
C LEU A 11 -18.32 30.58 -10.32
N ARG A 12 -18.38 31.81 -9.80
CA ARG A 12 -18.18 33.04 -10.60
C ARG A 12 -16.74 33.17 -11.10
N LEU A 13 -15.75 32.88 -10.26
CA LEU A 13 -14.35 32.94 -10.64
C LEU A 13 -14.01 31.87 -11.71
N THR A 14 -14.64 30.70 -11.65
CA THR A 14 -14.43 29.59 -12.61
C THR A 14 -15.29 29.67 -13.87
N GLN A 15 -16.32 30.53 -13.92
CA GLN A 15 -17.14 30.74 -15.11
C GLN A 15 -16.32 31.25 -16.31
N ASN A 16 -15.35 32.13 -16.07
CA ASN A 16 -14.50 32.68 -17.12
C ASN A 16 -13.53 31.62 -17.70
N VAL A 17 -13.04 30.70 -16.86
CA VAL A 17 -12.20 29.57 -17.30
C VAL A 17 -12.98 28.66 -18.27
N ARG A 18 -14.26 28.39 -17.99
CA ARG A 18 -15.12 27.58 -18.87
C ARG A 18 -15.46 28.23 -20.21
N ILE A 19 -15.40 29.57 -20.30
CA ILE A 19 -15.61 30.31 -21.54
C ILE A 19 -14.35 30.23 -22.40
N LEU A 20 -13.17 30.38 -21.79
CA LEU A 20 -11.88 30.24 -22.47
C LEU A 20 -11.67 28.84 -23.07
N ASP A 21 -12.16 27.79 -22.41
CA ASP A 21 -12.14 26.41 -22.93
C ASP A 21 -13.00 26.20 -24.20
N LYS A 22 -13.93 27.12 -24.50
CA LYS A 22 -14.85 27.04 -25.65
C LYS A 22 -14.39 27.86 -26.87
N LEU A 23 -13.34 28.67 -26.73
CA LEU A 23 -12.84 29.51 -27.81
C LEU A 23 -12.06 28.67 -28.84
N SER A 24 -12.15 29.06 -30.11
CA SER A 24 -11.38 28.46 -31.19
C SER A 24 -9.91 28.92 -31.16
N MET A 25 -9.03 28.20 -31.86
CA MET A 25 -7.59 28.54 -31.93
C MET A 25 -7.37 29.97 -32.44
N ASN A 26 -8.10 30.38 -33.48
CA ASN A 26 -7.99 31.74 -34.02
C ASN A 26 -8.44 32.79 -33.00
N GLN A 27 -9.45 32.48 -32.19
CA GLN A 27 -9.93 33.39 -31.14
C GLN A 27 -8.91 33.52 -29.99
N HIS A 28 -8.25 32.42 -29.60
CA HIS A 28 -7.15 32.47 -28.63
C HIS A 28 -5.95 33.27 -29.14
N GLN A 29 -5.59 33.13 -30.42
CA GLN A 29 -4.50 33.89 -31.05
C GLN A 29 -4.80 35.39 -31.14
N ILE A 30 -6.05 35.77 -31.43
CA ILE A 30 -6.48 37.18 -31.44
C ILE A 30 -6.40 37.80 -30.05
N ILE A 31 -6.69 37.03 -28.99
CA ILE A 31 -6.63 37.50 -27.60
C ILE A 31 -5.17 37.71 -27.15
N GLY A 32 -4.19 37.07 -27.80
CA GLY A 32 -2.78 37.25 -27.49
C GLY A 32 -2.40 36.74 -26.09
N ASP A 33 -3.14 35.75 -25.56
CA ASP A 33 -2.88 35.19 -24.24
C ASP A 33 -1.61 34.33 -24.26
N VAL A 34 -0.53 34.89 -23.70
CA VAL A 34 0.78 34.24 -23.55
C VAL A 34 0.70 32.97 -22.67
N THR A 35 -0.36 32.83 -21.87
CA THR A 35 -0.63 31.70 -20.98
C THR A 35 -1.76 30.78 -21.46
N SER A 36 -2.08 30.79 -22.76
CA SER A 36 -3.28 30.13 -23.28
C SER A 36 -3.41 28.67 -22.81
N ILE A 37 -4.49 28.41 -22.06
CA ILE A 37 -4.87 27.07 -21.59
C ILE A 37 -5.10 26.13 -22.78
N TYR A 38 -5.46 26.68 -23.94
CA TYR A 38 -5.67 25.94 -25.18
C TYR A 38 -4.39 25.32 -25.73
N GLU A 39 -3.29 26.08 -25.83
CA GLU A 39 -2.01 25.53 -26.28
C GLU A 39 -1.45 24.53 -25.28
N PHE A 40 -1.56 24.83 -23.98
CA PHE A 40 -1.20 23.89 -22.92
C PHE A 40 -2.00 22.58 -23.01
N GLY A 41 -3.32 22.67 -23.19
CA GLY A 41 -4.22 21.52 -23.36
C GLY A 41 -3.97 20.73 -24.64
N ARG A 42 -3.58 21.39 -25.74
CA ARG A 42 -3.17 20.75 -27.00
C ARG A 42 -1.85 20.01 -26.83
N GLN A 43 -0.85 20.62 -26.20
CA GLN A 43 0.41 19.95 -25.86
C GLN A 43 0.17 18.75 -24.95
N GLN A 44 -0.74 18.87 -23.98
CA GLN A 44 -1.10 17.78 -23.08
C GLN A 44 -1.83 16.64 -23.82
N LYS A 45 -2.78 16.95 -24.71
CA LYS A 45 -3.45 15.98 -25.59
C LYS A 45 -2.47 15.28 -26.53
N PHE A 46 -1.51 16.03 -27.10
CA PHE A 46 -0.46 15.47 -27.96
C PHE A 46 0.45 14.52 -27.18
N LYS A 47 0.91 14.91 -25.99
CA LYS A 47 1.67 14.02 -25.09
C LYS A 47 0.88 12.75 -24.74
N GLN A 48 -0.43 12.88 -24.47
CA GLN A 48 -1.30 11.72 -24.21
C GLN A 48 -1.48 10.81 -25.44
N GLN A 49 -1.58 11.38 -26.64
CA GLN A 49 -1.68 10.61 -27.88
C GLN A 49 -0.36 9.90 -28.21
N MET A 50 0.77 10.60 -28.11
CA MET A 50 2.11 10.02 -28.27
C MET A 50 2.33 8.87 -27.29
N PHE A 51 1.99 9.06 -26.02
CA PHE A 51 2.09 8.02 -25.01
C PHE A 51 1.21 6.81 -25.36
N LYS A 52 -0.02 7.02 -25.86
CA LYS A 52 -0.88 5.92 -26.33
C LYS A 52 -0.28 5.16 -27.51
N VAL A 53 0.34 5.86 -28.46
CA VAL A 53 1.00 5.22 -29.63
C VAL A 53 2.19 4.36 -29.16
N ILE A 54 3.03 4.88 -28.26
CA ILE A 54 4.15 4.13 -27.70
C ILE A 54 3.65 2.88 -26.96
N LEU A 55 2.61 3.01 -26.12
CA LEU A 55 2.01 1.87 -25.42
C LEU A 55 1.40 0.84 -26.39
N LEU A 56 0.85 1.27 -27.52
CA LEU A 56 0.34 0.37 -28.56
C LEU A 56 1.48 -0.40 -29.24
N TYR A 57 2.56 0.26 -29.62
CA TYR A 57 3.74 -0.40 -30.20
C TYR A 57 4.34 -1.41 -29.22
N ILE A 58 4.61 -0.99 -27.98
CA ILE A 58 5.11 -1.89 -26.93
C ILE A 58 4.13 -3.05 -26.71
N GLY A 59 2.82 -2.75 -26.67
CA GLY A 59 1.78 -3.75 -26.52
C GLY A 59 1.79 -4.82 -27.61
N ASN A 60 1.99 -4.42 -28.87
CA ASN A 60 2.08 -5.34 -30.00
C ASN A 60 3.31 -6.26 -29.90
N TYR A 61 4.48 -5.71 -29.55
CA TYR A 61 5.69 -6.51 -29.33
C TYR A 61 5.52 -7.50 -28.17
N LEU A 62 4.97 -7.05 -27.05
CA LEU A 62 4.68 -7.91 -25.90
C LEU A 62 3.67 -9.01 -26.25
N GLN A 63 2.69 -8.71 -27.11
CA GLN A 63 1.71 -9.69 -27.57
C GLN A 63 2.36 -10.79 -28.41
N ILE A 64 3.33 -10.47 -29.28
CA ILE A 64 4.08 -11.46 -30.07
C ILE A 64 4.84 -12.43 -29.16
N ILE A 65 5.51 -11.92 -28.14
CA ILE A 65 6.26 -12.73 -27.16
C ILE A 65 5.30 -13.58 -26.32
N SER A 66 4.23 -12.96 -25.81
CA SER A 66 3.25 -13.57 -24.94
C SER A 66 2.47 -14.69 -25.64
N ASN A 67 2.15 -14.56 -26.93
CA ASN A 67 1.40 -15.57 -27.69
C ASN A 67 2.04 -16.97 -27.67
N LYS A 68 3.34 -17.08 -27.40
CA LYS A 68 4.06 -18.37 -27.28
C LYS A 68 3.83 -19.10 -25.95
N ILE A 69 3.36 -18.41 -24.91
CA ILE A 69 3.23 -18.93 -23.53
C ILE A 69 1.75 -19.01 -23.18
N PRO A 70 1.22 -20.16 -22.70
CA PRO A 70 -0.20 -20.28 -22.32
C PRO A 70 -0.58 -19.29 -21.20
N ILE A 71 -1.85 -18.89 -21.19
CA ILE A 71 -2.37 -17.96 -20.16
C ILE A 71 -2.56 -18.72 -18.86
N LEU A 72 -1.93 -18.24 -17.79
CA LEU A 72 -2.00 -18.79 -16.45
C LEU A 72 -3.27 -18.31 -15.74
N ALA A 73 -3.88 -19.21 -14.96
CA ALA A 73 -4.99 -18.87 -14.10
C ALA A 73 -4.54 -17.95 -12.94
N PRO A 74 -5.28 -16.86 -12.64
CA PRO A 74 -4.89 -15.91 -11.59
C PRO A 74 -4.81 -16.51 -10.19
N TYR A 75 -5.62 -17.54 -9.93
CA TYR A 75 -5.69 -18.28 -8.66
C TYR A 75 -5.10 -19.69 -8.74
N GLY A 76 -4.29 -19.97 -9.77
CA GLY A 76 -3.56 -21.24 -9.83
C GLY A 76 -2.54 -21.36 -8.70
N THR A 77 -2.33 -22.57 -8.20
CA THR A 77 -1.38 -22.88 -7.10
C THR A 77 0.02 -22.32 -7.37
N PHE A 78 0.53 -22.47 -8.59
CA PHE A 78 1.81 -21.90 -9.02
C PHE A 78 1.86 -20.37 -8.87
N LYS A 79 0.83 -19.64 -9.32
CA LYS A 79 0.83 -18.17 -9.25
C LYS A 79 0.75 -17.69 -7.80
N ILE A 80 0.00 -18.39 -6.96
CA ILE A 80 -0.10 -18.09 -5.52
C ILE A 80 1.27 -18.28 -4.85
N LEU A 81 1.91 -19.44 -5.03
CA LEU A 81 3.24 -19.72 -4.49
C LEU A 81 4.28 -18.69 -4.98
N PHE A 82 4.21 -18.33 -6.26
CA PHE A 82 5.08 -17.32 -6.83
C PHE A 82 4.84 -15.93 -6.23
N LYS A 83 3.58 -15.52 -5.95
CA LYS A 83 3.28 -14.27 -5.25
C LYS A 83 3.90 -14.23 -3.85
N PHE A 84 3.82 -15.33 -3.10
CA PHE A 84 4.47 -15.43 -1.78
C PHE A 84 5.99 -15.33 -1.87
N TYR A 85 6.58 -16.02 -2.84
CA TYR A 85 8.00 -15.92 -3.13
C TYR A 85 8.41 -14.47 -3.41
N GLN A 86 7.66 -13.76 -4.27
CA GLN A 86 7.90 -12.34 -4.56
C GLN A 86 7.75 -11.45 -3.32
N MET A 87 6.74 -11.70 -2.49
CA MET A 87 6.53 -10.96 -1.24
C MET A 87 7.76 -11.01 -0.33
N ILE A 88 8.37 -12.19 -0.17
CA ILE A 88 9.57 -12.37 0.67
C ILE A 88 10.73 -11.53 0.11
N PHE A 89 10.98 -11.56 -1.20
CA PHE A 89 12.04 -10.77 -1.82
C PHE A 89 11.81 -9.26 -1.67
N ILE A 90 10.57 -8.77 -1.85
CA ILE A 90 10.26 -7.36 -1.68
C ILE A 90 10.53 -6.93 -0.23
N ILE A 91 10.11 -7.71 0.77
CA ILE A 91 10.35 -7.38 2.19
C ILE A 91 11.85 -7.33 2.50
N ILE A 92 12.62 -8.32 2.05
CA ILE A 92 14.08 -8.37 2.26
C ILE A 92 14.77 -7.17 1.61
N LEU A 93 14.43 -6.86 0.35
CA LEU A 93 15.03 -5.73 -0.37
C LEU A 93 14.68 -4.38 0.27
N VAL A 94 13.41 -4.17 0.63
CA VAL A 94 12.98 -2.95 1.34
C VAL A 94 13.78 -2.79 2.63
N PHE A 95 13.98 -3.87 3.39
CA PHE A 95 14.78 -3.83 4.61
C PHE A 95 16.26 -3.49 4.34
N ILE A 96 16.90 -4.15 3.37
CA ILE A 96 18.30 -3.87 3.00
C ILE A 96 18.47 -2.40 2.59
N PHE A 97 17.62 -1.90 1.68
CA PHE A 97 17.72 -0.52 1.19
C PHE A 97 17.36 0.50 2.27
N SER A 98 16.46 0.19 3.22
CA SER A 98 16.25 1.02 4.40
C SER A 98 17.52 1.18 5.23
N LEU A 99 18.28 0.11 5.45
CA LEU A 99 19.55 0.19 6.19
C LEU A 99 20.64 0.94 5.39
N VAL A 100 20.69 0.76 4.07
CA VAL A 100 21.62 1.53 3.21
C VAL A 100 21.35 3.03 3.32
N ILE A 101 20.07 3.43 3.24
CA ILE A 101 19.66 4.84 3.25
C ILE A 101 19.81 5.47 4.64
N PHE A 102 19.20 4.86 5.66
CA PHE A 102 19.04 5.50 6.97
C PHE A 102 20.18 5.18 7.94
N PHE A 103 20.87 4.06 7.74
CA PHE A 103 21.95 3.60 8.62
C PHE A 103 23.33 3.61 7.97
N GLN A 104 23.42 4.06 6.71
CA GLN A 104 24.66 4.08 5.93
C GLN A 104 25.31 2.69 5.85
N LYS A 105 24.49 1.64 5.74
CA LYS A 105 24.95 0.24 5.72
C LYS A 105 25.66 -0.13 4.42
N GLU A 106 26.97 -0.37 4.52
CA GLU A 106 27.73 -0.94 3.42
C GLU A 106 27.16 -2.29 2.93
N LEU A 107 27.16 -2.50 1.62
CA LEU A 107 26.62 -3.71 1.02
C LEU A 107 27.66 -4.83 1.09
N SER A 108 27.31 -5.91 1.79
CA SER A 108 28.12 -7.12 1.83
C SER A 108 27.95 -7.94 0.54
N TYR A 109 28.83 -8.92 0.34
CA TYR A 109 28.71 -9.90 -0.75
C TYR A 109 27.33 -10.61 -0.75
N ILE A 110 26.79 -10.93 0.43
CA ILE A 110 25.50 -11.60 0.57
C ILE A 110 24.36 -10.67 0.12
N ASP A 111 24.43 -9.38 0.46
CA ASP A 111 23.42 -8.40 0.03
C ASP A 111 23.38 -8.28 -1.49
N ILE A 112 24.55 -8.17 -2.13
CA ILE A 112 24.65 -8.08 -3.61
C ILE A 112 24.15 -9.37 -4.27
N LEU A 113 24.44 -10.53 -3.68
CA LEU A 113 23.91 -11.82 -4.18
C LEU A 113 22.37 -11.85 -4.12
N ILE A 114 21.78 -11.40 -3.00
CA ILE A 114 20.32 -11.30 -2.84
C ILE A 114 19.73 -10.32 -3.88
N ILE A 115 20.35 -9.16 -4.07
CA ILE A 115 19.94 -8.16 -5.07
C ILE A 115 19.96 -8.75 -6.48
N ARG A 116 21.02 -9.50 -6.83
CA ARG A 116 21.17 -10.15 -8.14
C ARG A 116 20.12 -11.23 -8.38
N ILE A 117 19.84 -12.07 -7.39
CA ILE A 117 18.76 -13.08 -7.48
C ILE A 117 17.40 -12.38 -7.64
N SER A 118 17.18 -11.31 -6.89
CA SER A 118 15.94 -10.53 -6.95
C SER A 118 15.71 -9.88 -8.31
N PHE A 119 16.79 -9.43 -8.97
CA PHE A 119 16.71 -8.87 -10.32
C PHE A 119 16.10 -9.87 -11.32
N TYR A 120 16.63 -11.09 -11.38
CA TYR A 120 16.09 -12.14 -12.25
C TYR A 120 14.68 -12.56 -11.85
N SER A 121 14.42 -12.63 -10.54
CA SER A 121 13.10 -12.92 -9.97
C SER A 121 12.04 -11.89 -10.40
N PHE A 122 12.37 -10.60 -10.41
CA PHE A 122 11.45 -9.54 -10.83
C PHE A 122 11.20 -9.57 -12.34
N ILE A 123 12.20 -9.93 -13.15
CA ILE A 123 12.00 -10.16 -14.59
C ILE A 123 11.00 -11.31 -14.80
N ALA A 124 11.16 -12.41 -14.06
CA ALA A 124 10.22 -13.51 -14.10
C ALA A 124 8.80 -13.07 -13.67
N ASP A 125 8.67 -12.21 -12.67
CA ASP A 125 7.36 -11.68 -12.24
C ASP A 125 6.66 -10.89 -13.35
N VAL A 126 7.39 -10.05 -14.08
CA VAL A 126 6.84 -9.32 -15.23
C VAL A 126 6.36 -10.29 -16.31
N LEU A 127 7.17 -11.28 -16.67
CA LEU A 127 6.80 -12.29 -17.67
C LEU A 127 5.58 -13.10 -17.24
N ILE A 128 5.51 -13.53 -16.00
CA ILE A 128 4.36 -14.28 -15.46
C ILE A 128 3.12 -13.38 -15.44
N THR A 129 3.25 -12.14 -15.00
CA THR A 129 2.12 -11.20 -14.89
C THR A 129 1.52 -10.84 -16.25
N LEU A 130 2.35 -10.68 -17.28
CA LEU A 130 1.89 -10.48 -18.67
C LEU A 130 1.13 -11.69 -19.22
N ASN A 131 1.39 -12.89 -18.69
CA ASN A 131 0.73 -14.14 -19.06
C ASN A 131 -0.33 -14.60 -18.04
N THR A 132 -0.71 -13.77 -17.06
CA THR A 132 -1.74 -14.14 -16.06
C THR A 132 -3.08 -13.48 -16.40
N GLY A 133 -4.16 -14.27 -16.36
CA GLY A 133 -5.53 -13.78 -16.56
C GLY A 133 -5.94 -12.72 -15.51
N ILE A 134 -6.88 -11.84 -15.86
CA ILE A 134 -7.36 -10.79 -14.95
C ILE A 134 -8.82 -11.04 -14.60
N LEU A 135 -9.18 -10.88 -13.33
CA LEU A 135 -10.57 -10.72 -12.95
C LEU A 135 -11.00 -9.26 -13.07
N HIS A 136 -12.06 -9.04 -13.84
CA HIS A 136 -12.72 -7.76 -13.96
C HIS A 136 -14.19 -7.92 -13.58
N LYS A 137 -14.58 -7.39 -12.42
CA LYS A 137 -15.96 -7.49 -11.89
C LYS A 137 -16.49 -8.92 -11.77
N GLY A 138 -15.65 -9.86 -11.33
CA GLY A 138 -16.01 -11.28 -11.20
C GLY A 138 -15.84 -12.09 -12.48
N GLU A 139 -15.70 -11.45 -13.65
CA GLU A 139 -15.46 -12.16 -14.91
C GLU A 139 -13.97 -12.37 -15.18
N LEU A 140 -13.61 -13.59 -15.57
CA LEU A 140 -12.25 -13.94 -15.95
C LEU A 140 -11.96 -13.48 -17.38
N VAL A 141 -11.13 -12.45 -17.51
CA VAL A 141 -10.69 -11.91 -18.80
C VAL A 141 -9.37 -12.56 -19.20
N LEU A 142 -9.43 -13.41 -20.24
CA LEU A 142 -8.28 -14.08 -20.84
C LEU A 142 -7.74 -13.38 -22.10
N ASN A 143 -8.28 -12.21 -22.47
CA ASN A 143 -7.80 -11.49 -23.64
C ASN A 143 -6.44 -10.82 -23.35
N ARG A 144 -5.37 -11.30 -24.00
CA ARG A 144 -3.99 -10.78 -23.85
C ARG A 144 -3.85 -9.28 -24.08
N THR A 145 -4.57 -8.73 -25.06
CA THR A 145 -4.50 -7.28 -25.33
C THR A 145 -4.97 -6.48 -24.13
N LYS A 146 -6.04 -6.92 -23.47
CA LYS A 146 -6.56 -6.30 -22.25
C LYS A 146 -5.60 -6.50 -21.07
N ILE A 147 -4.93 -7.66 -20.99
CA ILE A 147 -3.92 -7.95 -19.96
C ILE A 147 -2.75 -6.99 -20.06
N ILE A 148 -2.15 -6.90 -21.24
CA ILE A 148 -1.01 -6.03 -21.51
C ILE A 148 -1.38 -4.56 -21.31
N GLN A 149 -2.56 -4.12 -21.76
CA GLN A 149 -3.01 -2.74 -21.54
C GLN A 149 -3.18 -2.39 -20.06
N LYS A 150 -3.68 -3.31 -19.23
CA LYS A 150 -3.77 -3.10 -17.78
C LYS A 150 -2.38 -2.98 -17.16
N TYR A 151 -1.47 -3.88 -17.55
CA TYR A 151 -0.09 -3.90 -17.06
C TYR A 151 0.64 -2.58 -17.39
N LEU A 152 0.64 -2.21 -18.68
CA LEU A 152 1.30 -1.01 -19.18
C LEU A 152 0.79 0.28 -18.50
N LYS A 153 -0.48 0.34 -18.10
CA LYS A 153 -1.07 1.52 -17.46
C LYS A 153 -0.84 1.62 -15.96
N LYS A 154 -0.72 0.49 -15.25
CA LYS A 154 -0.74 0.49 -13.77
C LYS A 154 0.56 0.02 -13.13
N THR A 155 1.21 -0.99 -13.69
CA THR A 155 2.31 -1.72 -13.02
C THR A 155 3.66 -1.50 -13.69
N LEU A 156 3.69 -1.11 -14.96
CA LEU A 156 4.93 -0.90 -15.71
C LEU A 156 5.90 0.08 -15.04
N ILE A 157 5.41 1.25 -14.59
CA ILE A 157 6.29 2.30 -14.05
C ILE A 157 6.99 1.83 -12.75
N PRO A 158 6.28 1.33 -11.72
CA PRO A 158 6.95 0.76 -10.54
C PRO A 158 7.92 -0.39 -10.87
N ASP A 159 7.56 -1.26 -11.81
CA ASP A 159 8.41 -2.38 -12.22
C ASP A 159 9.69 -1.89 -12.88
N LEU A 160 9.61 -0.96 -13.83
CA LEU A 160 10.79 -0.41 -14.51
C LEU A 160 11.70 0.36 -13.56
N LEU A 161 11.15 1.20 -12.69
CA LEU A 161 11.96 2.00 -11.75
C LEU A 161 12.70 1.09 -10.75
N SER A 162 12.02 0.08 -10.22
CA SER A 162 12.66 -0.89 -9.32
C SER A 162 13.67 -1.79 -10.04
N MET A 163 13.40 -2.24 -11.26
CA MET A 163 14.37 -3.00 -12.06
C MET A 163 15.60 -2.16 -12.43
N TYR A 164 15.42 -0.88 -12.76
CA TYR A 164 16.51 0.03 -13.05
C TYR A 164 17.45 0.16 -11.85
N GLN A 165 16.90 0.39 -10.65
CA GLN A 165 17.67 0.38 -9.41
C GLN A 165 18.42 -0.95 -9.22
N LEU A 166 17.72 -2.09 -9.27
CA LEU A 166 18.36 -3.40 -9.09
C LEU A 166 19.46 -3.66 -10.12
N THR A 167 19.34 -3.14 -11.35
CA THR A 167 20.38 -3.26 -12.38
C THR A 167 21.67 -2.56 -11.95
N ILE A 168 21.57 -1.33 -11.44
CA ILE A 168 22.72 -0.56 -10.95
C ILE A 168 23.43 -1.34 -9.84
N PHE A 169 22.67 -1.77 -8.82
CA PHE A 169 23.25 -2.45 -7.66
C PHE A 169 23.73 -3.88 -7.94
N ALA A 170 23.13 -4.60 -8.90
CA ALA A 170 23.51 -5.99 -9.19
C ALA A 170 24.78 -6.11 -10.06
N PHE A 171 25.02 -5.14 -10.94
CA PHE A 171 26.03 -5.23 -12.00
C PHE A 171 27.09 -4.13 -11.98
N PHE A 172 26.77 -2.93 -11.48
CA PHE A 172 27.69 -1.78 -11.52
C PHE A 172 28.33 -1.46 -10.18
N ILE A 173 27.77 -1.97 -9.07
CA ILE A 173 28.31 -1.80 -7.73
C ILE A 173 29.04 -3.07 -7.32
N ASP A 174 30.34 -2.93 -7.04
CA ASP A 174 31.14 -4.00 -6.44
C ASP A 174 31.20 -3.80 -4.91
N TYR A 175 31.27 -4.90 -4.16
CA TYR A 175 31.39 -4.86 -2.69
C TYR A 175 32.72 -4.23 -2.24
N LYS A 176 33.70 -4.13 -3.13
CA LYS A 176 35.01 -3.53 -2.88
C LYS A 176 35.04 -2.03 -3.14
N THR A 177 34.17 -1.54 -4.02
CA THR A 177 34.04 -0.12 -4.34
C THR A 177 32.96 0.45 -3.44
N GLY A 178 33.34 0.97 -2.28
CA GLY A 178 32.40 1.62 -1.37
C GLY A 178 31.53 2.62 -2.13
N TYR A 179 30.22 2.60 -1.89
CA TYR A 179 29.31 3.53 -2.53
C TYR A 179 29.33 4.86 -1.77
N HIS A 180 29.16 5.98 -2.48
CA HIS A 180 28.90 7.26 -1.84
C HIS A 180 27.40 7.42 -1.56
N VAL A 181 27.09 8.03 -0.42
CA VAL A 181 25.73 8.27 0.13
C VAL A 181 24.81 9.13 -0.77
N TYR A 182 25.28 9.59 -1.93
CA TYR A 182 24.59 10.56 -2.81
C TYR A 182 23.47 9.98 -3.67
N ASP A 183 23.19 8.67 -3.57
CA ASP A 183 22.21 7.96 -4.41
C ASP A 183 20.86 7.72 -3.71
N PHE A 184 20.42 8.62 -2.82
CA PHE A 184 19.06 8.52 -2.21
C PHE A 184 17.97 8.33 -3.28
N ILE A 185 18.10 9.07 -4.39
CA ILE A 185 17.18 9.00 -5.54
C ILE A 185 17.23 7.62 -6.22
N VAL A 186 18.40 6.98 -6.27
CA VAL A 186 18.59 5.67 -6.91
C VAL A 186 18.15 4.54 -5.97
N CYS A 187 18.22 4.73 -4.65
CA CYS A 187 17.82 3.73 -3.64
C CYS A 187 16.30 3.70 -3.36
N PHE A 188 15.59 4.81 -3.61
CA PHE A 188 14.16 4.94 -3.29
C PHE A 188 13.17 4.15 -4.17
N PRO A 189 13.42 3.87 -5.48
CA PRO A 189 12.46 3.21 -6.35
C PRO A 189 11.90 1.87 -5.86
N ILE A 190 12.66 1.09 -5.10
CA ILE A 190 12.23 -0.20 -4.56
C ILE A 190 11.02 -0.06 -3.62
N PHE A 191 10.88 1.07 -2.92
CA PHE A 191 9.76 1.31 -2.01
C PHE A 191 8.41 1.39 -2.76
N LEU A 192 8.41 1.67 -4.07
CA LEU A 192 7.20 1.62 -4.90
C LEU A 192 6.61 0.20 -4.98
N LYS A 193 7.44 -0.85 -4.79
CA LYS A 193 6.96 -2.24 -4.77
C LYS A 193 6.17 -2.58 -3.51
N ILE A 194 6.22 -1.76 -2.46
CA ILE A 194 5.38 -1.95 -1.26
C ILE A 194 3.90 -1.94 -1.62
N PHE A 195 3.49 -1.18 -2.66
CA PHE A 195 2.11 -1.19 -3.12
C PHE A 195 1.64 -2.56 -3.62
N ASN A 196 2.55 -3.39 -4.15
CA ASN A 196 2.22 -4.75 -4.57
C ASN A 196 1.92 -5.64 -3.36
N LEU A 197 2.52 -5.38 -2.20
CA LEU A 197 2.28 -6.13 -0.97
C LEU A 197 0.84 -5.97 -0.48
N PHE A 198 0.25 -4.78 -0.60
CA PHE A 198 -1.15 -4.58 -0.22
C PHE A 198 -2.10 -5.48 -1.01
N GLY A 199 -1.88 -5.63 -2.32
CA GLY A 199 -2.69 -6.53 -3.15
C GLY A 199 -2.53 -8.00 -2.75
N ILE A 200 -1.31 -8.41 -2.39
CA ILE A 200 -1.06 -9.78 -1.89
C ILE A 200 -1.77 -10.00 -0.56
N VAL A 201 -1.70 -9.05 0.38
CA VAL A 201 -2.39 -9.14 1.67
C VAL A 201 -3.92 -9.22 1.50
N GLU A 202 -4.49 -8.50 0.54
CA GLU A 202 -5.92 -8.61 0.21
C GLU A 202 -6.29 -9.99 -0.34
N ASP A 203 -5.48 -10.55 -1.24
CA ASP A 203 -5.66 -11.91 -1.74
C ASP A 203 -5.57 -12.93 -0.58
N LEU A 204 -4.64 -12.74 0.35
CA LEU A 204 -4.49 -13.60 1.53
C LEU A 204 -5.67 -13.55 2.48
N ALA A 205 -6.28 -12.38 2.64
CA ALA A 205 -7.48 -12.22 3.47
C ALA A 205 -8.63 -13.10 2.98
N PHE A 206 -8.72 -13.31 1.65
CA PHE A 206 -9.71 -14.22 1.06
C PHE A 206 -9.42 -15.68 1.41
N TYR A 207 -8.15 -16.12 1.29
CA TYR A 207 -7.76 -17.50 1.60
C TYR A 207 -7.87 -17.85 3.09
N PHE A 208 -7.59 -16.90 3.98
CA PHE A 208 -7.68 -17.09 5.43
C PHE A 208 -9.04 -16.67 6.01
N SER A 209 -10.09 -16.61 5.17
CA SER A 209 -11.45 -16.21 5.58
C SER A 209 -12.00 -17.05 6.74
N SER A 210 -11.67 -18.35 6.80
CA SER A 210 -12.05 -19.26 7.90
C SER A 210 -11.45 -18.89 9.26
N ARG A 211 -10.34 -18.15 9.28
CA ARG A 211 -9.62 -17.68 10.47
C ARG A 211 -9.46 -16.17 10.45
N LYS A 212 -10.49 -15.46 9.99
CA LYS A 212 -10.45 -14.01 9.77
C LYS A 212 -9.99 -13.21 10.99
N ASN A 213 -10.43 -13.55 12.21
CA ASN A 213 -10.01 -12.84 13.43
C ASN A 213 -8.49 -12.91 13.66
N LEU A 214 -7.90 -14.09 13.47
CA LEU A 214 -6.45 -14.28 13.60
C LEU A 214 -5.71 -13.52 12.49
N PHE A 215 -6.22 -13.56 11.26
CA PHE A 215 -5.63 -12.84 10.14
C PHE A 215 -5.67 -11.32 10.34
N ASP A 216 -6.80 -10.79 10.79
CA ASP A 216 -6.97 -9.36 11.08
C ASP A 216 -6.05 -8.92 12.24
N LEU A 217 -5.86 -9.77 13.26
CA LEU A 217 -4.90 -9.53 14.35
C LEU A 217 -3.45 -9.50 13.84
N ILE A 218 -3.05 -10.48 13.04
CA ILE A 218 -1.70 -10.53 12.44
C ILE A 218 -1.47 -9.29 11.56
N LYS A 219 -2.45 -8.94 10.73
CA LYS A 219 -2.38 -7.74 9.88
C LYS A 219 -2.21 -6.47 10.72
N LEU A 220 -2.89 -6.38 11.86
CA LEU A 220 -2.74 -5.28 12.78
C LEU A 220 -1.35 -5.22 13.41
N MET A 221 -0.83 -6.35 13.91
CA MET A 221 0.52 -6.43 14.48
C MET A 221 1.59 -6.06 13.46
N VAL A 222 1.48 -6.54 12.22
CA VAL A 222 2.38 -6.16 11.13
C VAL A 222 2.27 -4.67 10.81
N SER A 223 1.07 -4.10 10.83
CA SER A 223 0.86 -2.65 10.63
C SER A 223 1.54 -1.82 11.72
N ILE A 224 1.35 -2.18 13.00
CA ILE A 224 1.99 -1.51 14.14
C ILE A 224 3.50 -1.62 14.04
N GLY A 225 4.03 -2.83 13.79
CA GLY A 225 5.45 -3.07 13.63
C GLY A 225 6.06 -2.30 12.45
N SER A 226 5.32 -2.17 11.33
CA SER A 226 5.76 -1.40 10.16
C SER A 226 5.85 0.10 10.47
N VAL A 227 4.88 0.65 11.20
CA VAL A 227 4.94 2.05 11.67
C VAL A 227 6.14 2.26 12.58
N CYS A 228 6.34 1.36 13.56
CA CYS A 228 7.50 1.42 14.45
C CYS A 228 8.83 1.37 13.68
N HIS A 229 8.96 0.46 12.70
CA HIS A 229 10.12 0.38 11.82
C HIS A 229 10.35 1.69 11.06
N ILE A 230 9.33 2.25 10.39
CA ILE A 230 9.47 3.48 9.62
C ILE A 230 9.96 4.64 10.51
N PHE A 231 9.36 4.81 11.69
CA PHE A 231 9.78 5.87 12.61
C PHE A 231 11.19 5.64 13.17
N SER A 232 11.62 4.39 13.35
CA SER A 232 12.99 4.10 13.80
C SER A 232 14.02 4.39 12.73
N LEU A 233 13.69 4.18 11.45
CA LEU A 233 14.52 4.62 10.33
C LEU A 233 14.73 6.14 10.36
N PHE A 234 13.66 6.91 10.53
CA PHE A 234 13.74 8.36 10.60
C PHE A 234 14.48 8.87 11.83
N TRP A 235 14.27 8.24 12.99
CA TRP A 235 14.99 8.59 14.22
C TRP A 235 16.50 8.50 14.08
N HIS A 236 16.99 7.39 13.54
CA HIS A 236 18.42 7.24 13.27
C HIS A 236 18.88 8.15 12.14
N GLY A 237 18.15 8.19 11.02
CA GLY A 237 18.52 9.01 9.86
C GLY A 237 18.61 10.50 10.19
N PHE A 238 17.75 10.98 11.09
CA PHE A 238 17.77 12.36 11.57
C PHE A 238 19.04 12.65 12.38
N ALA A 239 19.39 11.80 13.35
CA ALA A 239 20.62 11.95 14.12
C ALA A 239 21.88 11.88 13.24
N VAL A 240 21.91 11.00 12.24
CA VAL A 240 22.99 10.93 11.25
C VAL A 240 23.10 12.23 10.44
N TYR A 241 21.96 12.83 10.07
CA TYR A 241 21.94 14.11 9.38
C TYR A 241 22.51 15.24 10.26
N GLU A 242 22.13 15.29 11.54
CA GLU A 242 22.66 16.26 12.50
C GLU A 242 24.19 16.14 12.68
N ILE A 243 24.69 14.91 12.84
CA ILE A 243 26.13 14.65 12.99
C ILE A 243 26.89 15.08 11.73
N LYS A 244 26.43 14.66 10.54
CA LYS A 244 27.19 14.82 9.30
C LYS A 244 27.11 16.23 8.68
N TYR A 245 25.96 16.89 8.77
CA TYR A 245 25.73 18.16 8.07
C TYR A 245 25.62 19.35 9.00
N LEU A 246 25.22 19.16 10.25
CA LEU A 246 25.17 20.23 11.26
C LEU A 246 26.37 20.19 12.21
N ASN A 247 27.24 19.19 12.09
CA ASN A 247 28.41 18.96 12.96
C ASN A 247 28.05 19.01 14.45
N ARG A 248 26.92 18.38 14.80
CA ARG A 248 26.42 18.32 16.18
C ARG A 248 26.91 17.07 16.88
N GLU A 249 27.41 17.26 18.10
CA GLU A 249 27.80 16.16 19.00
C GLU A 249 26.77 15.91 20.11
N ASP A 250 25.75 16.78 20.22
CA ASP A 250 24.65 16.69 21.18
C ASP A 250 23.49 15.82 20.66
N THR A 251 23.78 14.59 20.22
CA THR A 251 22.76 13.65 19.72
C THR A 251 22.59 12.43 20.62
N TRP A 252 21.47 11.73 20.49
CA TRP A 252 21.22 10.48 21.21
C TRP A 252 22.27 9.40 20.88
N ILE A 253 22.81 9.38 19.66
CA ILE A 253 23.84 8.43 19.23
C ILE A 253 25.14 8.66 20.02
N HIS A 254 25.55 9.92 20.18
CA HIS A 254 26.71 10.29 20.99
C HIS A 254 26.49 9.91 22.45
N ALA A 255 25.32 10.23 23.02
CA ALA A 255 25.02 9.94 24.42
C ALA A 255 24.98 8.43 24.75
N GLN A 256 24.64 7.58 23.77
CA GLN A 256 24.66 6.12 23.93
C GLN A 256 26.01 5.49 23.55
N ASN A 257 27.02 6.29 23.17
CA ASN A 257 28.31 5.82 22.67
C ASN A 257 28.20 4.87 21.46
N LEU A 258 27.27 5.16 20.54
CA LEU A 258 26.95 4.28 19.40
C LEU A 258 27.58 4.70 18.07
N ILE A 259 28.46 5.71 18.05
CA ILE A 259 29.06 6.27 16.82
C ILE A 259 29.76 5.16 16.01
N GLU A 260 30.63 4.40 16.69
CA GLU A 260 31.42 3.31 16.11
C GLU A 260 30.68 1.96 16.15
N ALA A 261 29.43 1.94 16.61
CA ALA A 261 28.67 0.71 16.70
C ALA A 261 28.21 0.24 15.31
N ASN A 262 28.18 -1.08 15.15
CA ASN A 262 27.62 -1.71 13.95
C ASN A 262 26.18 -1.19 13.69
N VAL A 263 25.84 -1.04 12.42
CA VAL A 263 24.50 -0.71 11.92
C VAL A 263 23.40 -1.49 12.64
N TYR A 264 23.56 -2.80 12.84
CA TYR A 264 22.53 -3.60 13.49
C TYR A 264 22.30 -3.19 14.95
N THR A 265 23.35 -2.84 15.68
CA THR A 265 23.25 -2.34 17.06
C THR A 265 22.50 -1.01 17.07
N ARG A 266 22.87 -0.08 16.19
CA ARG A 266 22.17 1.21 16.05
C ARG A 266 20.70 1.03 15.66
N TYR A 267 20.40 0.07 14.79
CA TYR A 267 19.04 -0.27 14.39
C TYR A 267 18.21 -0.81 15.55
N VAL A 268 18.76 -1.72 16.36
CA VAL A 268 18.08 -2.27 17.53
C VAL A 268 17.78 -1.19 18.56
N TYR A 269 18.74 -0.30 18.87
CA TYR A 269 18.50 0.82 19.78
C TYR A 269 17.43 1.80 19.25
N SER A 270 17.44 2.06 17.95
CA SER A 270 16.44 2.93 17.31
C SER A 270 15.04 2.30 17.38
N LEU A 271 14.93 1.01 17.07
CA LEU A 271 13.68 0.27 17.14
C LEU A 271 13.18 0.15 18.58
N TYR A 272 14.08 -0.04 19.54
CA TYR A 272 13.77 -0.09 20.96
C TYR A 272 13.19 1.24 21.45
N TYR A 273 13.84 2.38 21.15
CA TYR A 273 13.34 3.71 21.52
C TYR A 273 11.93 3.96 20.96
N LEU A 274 11.71 3.66 19.67
CA LEU A 274 10.41 3.85 19.05
C LEU A 274 9.35 2.87 19.56
N SER A 275 9.73 1.62 19.84
CA SER A 275 8.82 0.64 20.41
C SER A 275 8.36 1.09 21.79
N ALA A 276 9.31 1.43 22.69
CA ALA A 276 9.02 1.92 24.04
C ALA A 276 8.16 3.18 24.06
N THR A 277 8.37 4.09 23.10
CA THR A 277 7.55 5.30 22.92
C THR A 277 6.16 4.97 22.39
N MET A 278 6.06 4.09 21.38
CA MET A 278 4.79 3.73 20.74
C MET A 278 3.85 2.95 21.68
N ILE A 279 4.40 2.10 22.54
CA ILE A 279 3.61 1.38 23.56
C ILE A 279 3.49 2.15 24.89
N THR A 280 3.93 3.42 24.92
CA THR A 280 3.82 4.33 26.08
C THR A 280 4.51 3.85 27.35
N VAL A 281 5.55 3.02 27.24
CA VAL A 281 6.35 2.57 28.40
C VAL A 281 7.41 3.60 28.77
N GLY A 282 8.20 4.06 27.80
CA GLY A 282 9.13 5.17 27.97
C GLY A 282 10.14 5.03 29.12
N TYR A 283 11.00 3.99 29.09
CA TYR A 283 11.99 3.73 30.14
C TYR A 283 12.97 4.88 30.43
N GLY A 284 13.22 5.76 29.46
CA GLY A 284 14.04 6.97 29.63
C GLY A 284 15.55 6.74 29.51
N ASP A 285 15.97 5.57 29.03
CA ASP A 285 17.35 5.21 28.75
C ASP A 285 17.86 5.79 27.43
N VAL A 286 17.04 5.77 26.37
CA VAL A 286 17.27 6.54 25.14
C VAL A 286 16.33 7.74 25.13
N VAL A 287 16.89 8.94 25.06
CA VAL A 287 16.14 10.20 25.10
C VAL A 287 16.73 11.21 24.12
N PRO A 288 15.90 12.13 23.58
CA PRO A 288 16.41 13.24 22.77
C PRO A 288 17.38 14.11 23.58
N LYS A 289 18.45 14.55 22.94
CA LYS A 289 19.53 15.35 23.53
C LYS A 289 19.56 16.78 23.03
N ASN A 290 18.89 17.05 21.92
CA ASN A 290 18.79 18.39 21.35
C ASN A 290 17.34 18.76 21.00
N TYR A 291 17.11 20.04 20.69
CA TYR A 291 15.78 20.56 20.42
C TYR A 291 15.15 19.96 19.14
N LEU A 292 15.95 19.56 18.16
CA LEU A 292 15.46 18.98 16.92
C LEU A 292 14.99 17.54 17.13
N GLU A 293 15.77 16.74 17.86
CA GLU A 293 15.36 15.41 18.32
C GLU A 293 14.10 15.52 19.18
N CYS A 294 14.00 16.51 20.09
CA CYS A 294 12.78 16.75 20.86
C CYS A 294 11.57 17.04 19.97
N GLN A 295 11.70 17.91 18.95
CA GLN A 295 10.63 18.19 18.00
C GLN A 295 10.19 16.93 17.25
N PHE A 296 11.15 16.14 16.78
CA PHE A 296 10.86 14.87 16.13
C PHE A 296 10.13 13.90 17.08
N SER A 297 10.58 13.77 18.33
CA SER A 297 9.94 12.92 19.34
C SER A 297 8.51 13.36 19.64
N ILE A 298 8.24 14.67 19.73
CA ILE A 298 6.88 15.20 19.91
C ILE A 298 5.99 14.79 18.72
N CYS A 299 6.46 14.98 17.49
CA CYS A 299 5.73 14.55 16.30
C CYS A 299 5.47 13.03 16.30
N CYS A 300 6.47 12.23 16.68
CA CYS A 300 6.34 10.78 16.82
C CYS A 300 5.25 10.42 17.81
N MET A 301 5.25 11.01 19.01
CA MET A 301 4.27 10.72 20.06
C MET A 301 2.83 10.99 19.61
N PHE A 302 2.59 12.10 18.91
CA PHE A 302 1.25 12.39 18.36
C PHE A 302 0.85 11.35 17.31
N GLN A 303 1.73 11.02 16.37
CA GLN A 303 1.40 10.09 15.30
C GLN A 303 1.21 8.65 15.83
N THR A 304 2.09 8.20 16.72
CA THR A 304 2.01 6.85 17.31
C THR A 304 0.77 6.72 18.20
N GLY A 305 0.41 7.77 18.94
CA GLY A 305 -0.84 7.82 19.71
C GLY A 305 -2.08 7.65 18.83
N ILE A 306 -2.13 8.33 17.67
CA ILE A 306 -3.24 8.17 16.70
C ILE A 306 -3.30 6.73 16.17
N VAL A 307 -2.16 6.15 15.79
CA VAL A 307 -2.08 4.78 15.27
C VAL A 307 -2.48 3.76 16.35
N TYR A 308 -2.06 3.97 17.59
CA TYR A 308 -2.41 3.11 18.72
C TYR A 308 -3.91 3.16 19.01
N ALA A 309 -4.50 4.34 19.10
CA ALA A 309 -5.94 4.52 19.29
C ALA A 309 -6.77 3.89 18.16
N TYR A 310 -6.35 4.06 16.91
CA TYR A 310 -6.98 3.39 15.76
C TYR A 310 -6.88 1.87 15.87
N SER A 311 -5.70 1.36 16.23
CA SER A 311 -5.45 -0.07 16.36
C SER A 311 -6.34 -0.72 17.42
N LEU A 312 -6.41 -0.13 18.62
CA LEU A 312 -7.31 -0.61 19.69
C LEU A 312 -8.78 -0.59 19.24
N ASN A 313 -9.24 0.51 18.65
CA ASN A 313 -10.62 0.61 18.16
C ASN A 313 -10.94 -0.43 17.09
N SER A 314 -9.98 -0.77 16.22
CA SER A 314 -10.20 -1.78 15.19
C SER A 314 -10.41 -3.19 15.75
N ILE A 315 -9.74 -3.53 16.87
CA ILE A 315 -9.92 -4.82 17.55
C ILE A 315 -11.29 -4.86 18.21
N VAL A 316 -11.60 -3.86 19.03
CA VAL A 316 -12.87 -3.79 19.79
C VAL A 316 -14.06 -3.80 18.84
N TYR A 317 -14.02 -3.01 17.77
CA TYR A 317 -15.10 -2.95 16.79
C TYR A 317 -15.32 -4.29 16.08
N ASN A 318 -14.24 -5.00 15.73
CA ASN A 318 -14.38 -6.30 15.09
C ASN A 318 -15.04 -7.30 16.05
N GLU A 319 -14.62 -7.31 17.32
CA GLU A 319 -15.20 -8.20 18.33
C GLU A 319 -16.68 -7.89 18.61
N GLU A 320 -17.05 -6.63 18.81
CA GLU A 320 -18.43 -6.19 19.04
C GLU A 320 -19.34 -6.52 17.85
N TYR A 321 -18.86 -6.27 16.62
CA TYR A 321 -19.60 -6.60 15.40
C TYR A 321 -19.88 -8.11 15.27
N TYR A 322 -18.93 -8.96 15.65
CA TYR A 322 -19.14 -10.40 15.64
C TYR A 322 -20.19 -10.81 16.68
N GLN A 323 -20.17 -10.23 17.88
CA GLN A 323 -21.17 -10.52 18.92
C GLN A 323 -22.58 -10.09 18.48
N GLU A 324 -22.77 -8.86 17.99
CA GLU A 324 -24.09 -8.37 17.51
C GLU A 324 -24.61 -9.27 16.37
N TYR A 325 -23.73 -9.75 15.50
CA TYR A 325 -24.11 -10.67 14.42
C TYR A 325 -24.51 -12.06 14.93
N TYR A 326 -23.79 -12.63 15.91
CA TYR A 326 -24.14 -13.91 16.51
C TYR A 326 -25.45 -13.86 17.30
N GLU A 327 -25.71 -12.76 17.99
CA GLU A 327 -26.99 -12.54 18.68
C GLU A 327 -28.15 -12.42 17.69
N ALA A 328 -27.98 -11.64 16.61
CA ALA A 328 -28.99 -11.53 15.55
C ALA A 328 -29.24 -12.87 14.85
N PHE A 329 -28.17 -13.65 14.59
CA PHE A 329 -28.29 -15.00 14.05
C PHE A 329 -29.07 -15.91 14.99
N ASN A 330 -28.70 -15.98 16.27
CA ASN A 330 -29.39 -16.82 17.26
C ASN A 330 -30.85 -16.39 17.45
N HIS A 331 -31.16 -15.10 17.36
CA HIS A 331 -32.54 -14.62 17.39
C HIS A 331 -33.33 -15.10 16.18
N LEU A 332 -32.79 -14.97 14.97
CA LEU A 332 -33.46 -15.39 13.73
C LEU A 332 -33.66 -16.91 13.66
N PHE A 333 -32.66 -17.70 14.02
CA PHE A 333 -32.70 -19.16 13.92
C PHE A 333 -33.26 -19.85 15.18
N GLY A 334 -33.23 -19.18 16.33
CA GLY A 334 -33.93 -19.62 17.54
C GLY A 334 -35.44 -19.41 17.44
N GLU A 335 -35.91 -18.45 16.64
CA GLU A 335 -37.33 -18.31 16.29
C GLU A 335 -37.81 -19.42 15.32
N GLU A 336 -36.96 -19.89 14.39
CA GLU A 336 -37.29 -20.99 13.46
C GLU A 336 -37.32 -22.38 14.12
N GLU A 337 -36.62 -22.60 15.25
CA GLU A 337 -36.70 -23.84 16.03
C GLU A 337 -38.09 -24.09 16.64
N ILE A 338 -38.93 -23.05 16.74
CA ILE A 338 -40.32 -23.19 17.22
C ILE A 338 -41.23 -23.83 16.14
N GLU A 339 -40.78 -23.95 14.87
CA GLU A 339 -41.62 -24.46 13.76
C GLU A 339 -41.15 -25.73 13.04
N GLY A 340 -40.02 -26.38 13.36
CA GLY A 340 -39.70 -27.63 12.65
C GLY A 340 -38.46 -28.40 13.10
N ASN A 341 -38.69 -29.64 13.54
CA ASN A 341 -37.72 -30.55 14.16
C ASN A 341 -36.67 -31.19 13.20
N ASN A 342 -36.42 -30.61 12.03
CA ASN A 342 -35.44 -31.12 11.04
C ASN A 342 -34.24 -30.17 10.79
N SER A 343 -34.18 -29.00 11.45
CA SER A 343 -33.24 -27.92 11.17
C SER A 343 -31.82 -28.09 11.74
N ALA A 344 -31.60 -28.96 12.73
CA ALA A 344 -30.31 -29.07 13.42
C ALA A 344 -29.18 -29.65 12.54
N ILE A 345 -29.49 -30.58 11.63
CA ILE A 345 -28.48 -31.22 10.76
C ILE A 345 -28.08 -30.29 9.61
N GLU A 346 -29.04 -29.57 9.03
CA GLU A 346 -28.76 -28.50 8.05
C GLU A 346 -28.01 -27.33 8.69
N GLN A 347 -28.31 -26.96 9.94
CA GLN A 347 -27.54 -25.96 10.68
C GLN A 347 -26.08 -26.35 10.86
N TYR A 348 -25.77 -27.60 11.20
CA TYR A 348 -24.37 -28.05 11.32
C TYR A 348 -23.65 -28.04 9.97
N SER A 349 -24.31 -28.50 8.90
CA SER A 349 -23.77 -28.46 7.53
C SER A 349 -23.54 -27.03 7.03
N PHE A 350 -24.48 -26.13 7.28
CA PHE A 350 -24.41 -24.73 6.86
C PHE A 350 -23.40 -23.92 7.68
N LYS A 351 -23.23 -24.25 8.96
CA LYS A 351 -22.20 -23.69 9.85
C LYS A 351 -20.79 -24.15 9.47
N GLU A 352 -20.65 -25.34 8.89
CA GLU A 352 -19.43 -25.83 8.24
C GLU A 352 -19.18 -25.15 6.88
N GLU A 353 -20.20 -25.03 6.02
CA GLU A 353 -20.10 -24.36 4.72
C GLU A 353 -19.79 -22.85 4.86
N MET A 354 -20.35 -22.16 5.85
CA MET A 354 -20.02 -20.75 6.13
C MET A 354 -18.62 -20.55 6.72
N LYS A 355 -18.13 -21.49 7.54
CA LYS A 355 -16.72 -21.47 7.98
C LYS A 355 -15.74 -21.66 6.81
N SER A 356 -16.19 -22.26 5.72
CA SER A 356 -15.39 -22.49 4.51
C SER A 356 -15.40 -21.33 3.50
N GLY A 357 -16.24 -20.31 3.71
CA GLY A 357 -16.23 -19.07 2.94
C GLY A 357 -16.77 -19.20 1.50
N ILE A 358 -17.65 -20.17 1.24
CA ILE A 358 -18.28 -20.36 -0.08
C ILE A 358 -19.52 -19.48 -0.21
N ASP A 359 -19.65 -18.87 -1.39
CA ASP A 359 -20.64 -17.86 -1.79
C ASP A 359 -22.07 -18.44 -1.72
N ILE A 360 -22.91 -17.85 -0.86
CA ILE A 360 -24.30 -18.30 -0.67
C ILE A 360 -25.17 -17.50 -1.61
N ASN A 361 -25.22 -17.95 -2.87
CA ASN A 361 -26.35 -17.69 -3.76
C ASN A 361 -27.26 -18.91 -3.70
N ASN A 362 -28.17 -18.94 -2.74
CA ASN A 362 -29.45 -19.59 -2.94
C ASN A 362 -30.51 -18.97 -2.03
N ASP A 363 -31.60 -18.57 -2.67
CA ASP A 363 -32.73 -17.84 -2.10
C ASP A 363 -33.57 -18.71 -1.15
N ASN A 364 -34.03 -18.11 -0.05
CA ASN A 364 -35.45 -18.03 0.34
C ASN A 364 -35.61 -17.69 1.84
N CYS A 365 -35.31 -16.45 2.24
CA CYS A 365 -35.88 -15.91 3.48
C CYS A 365 -36.03 -14.38 3.42
N PRO A 366 -37.25 -13.84 3.18
CA PRO A 366 -37.50 -12.40 3.03
C PRO A 366 -37.14 -11.56 4.27
N SER A 367 -37.12 -12.18 5.45
CA SER A 367 -36.71 -11.55 6.72
C SER A 367 -35.19 -11.30 6.77
N ILE A 368 -34.39 -12.31 6.38
CA ILE A 368 -32.93 -12.25 6.32
C ILE A 368 -32.47 -11.22 5.29
N GLU A 369 -33.10 -11.14 4.12
CA GLU A 369 -32.74 -10.13 3.11
C GLU A 369 -33.00 -8.70 3.61
N LYS A 370 -34.06 -8.50 4.40
CA LYS A 370 -34.44 -7.18 4.95
C LYS A 370 -33.49 -6.73 6.06
N GLU A 371 -33.01 -7.65 6.90
CA GLU A 371 -31.98 -7.39 7.92
C GLU A 371 -30.59 -7.20 7.31
N ILE A 372 -30.18 -8.04 6.37
CA ILE A 372 -28.94 -7.86 5.61
C ILE A 372 -28.94 -6.50 4.90
N ARG A 373 -30.07 -6.09 4.28
CA ARG A 373 -30.20 -4.75 3.69
C ARG A 373 -30.10 -3.64 4.75
N LYS A 374 -30.66 -3.80 5.95
CA LYS A 374 -30.48 -2.83 7.06
C LYS A 374 -29.02 -2.72 7.50
N MET A 375 -28.33 -3.85 7.69
CA MET A 375 -26.92 -3.90 8.07
C MET A 375 -26.01 -3.33 6.97
N GLN A 376 -26.27 -3.65 5.70
CA GLN A 376 -25.58 -3.05 4.55
C GLN A 376 -25.81 -1.53 4.46
N LYS A 377 -26.99 -1.04 4.83
CA LYS A 377 -27.30 0.41 4.90
C LYS A 377 -26.56 1.10 6.04
N LYS A 378 -26.44 0.46 7.23
CA LYS A 378 -25.57 0.93 8.32
C LYS A 378 -24.11 0.99 7.88
N ARG A 379 -23.60 -0.08 7.24
CA ARG A 379 -22.23 -0.19 6.72
C ARG A 379 -21.89 0.85 5.64
N THR A 380 -22.80 1.10 4.69
CA THR A 380 -22.61 2.14 3.66
C THR A 380 -22.63 3.55 4.23
N ASN A 381 -23.46 3.82 5.25
CA ASN A 381 -23.44 5.10 5.96
C ASN A 381 -22.16 5.30 6.78
N LEU A 382 -21.63 4.24 7.40
CA LEU A 382 -20.37 4.29 8.13
C LEU A 382 -19.18 4.47 7.18
N ASN A 383 -19.13 3.75 6.07
CA ASN A 383 -18.11 3.94 5.03
C ASN A 383 -18.16 5.35 4.44
N ARG A 384 -19.35 5.96 4.29
CA ARG A 384 -19.48 7.36 3.90
C ARG A 384 -18.99 8.33 4.98
N ARG A 385 -19.13 8.00 6.26
CA ARG A 385 -18.56 8.80 7.38
C ARG A 385 -17.04 8.66 7.43
N ILE A 386 -16.50 7.45 7.31
CA ILE A 386 -15.05 7.19 7.25
C ILE A 386 -14.43 7.85 6.02
N TYR A 387 -15.08 7.78 4.85
CA TYR A 387 -14.62 8.45 3.64
C TYR A 387 -14.63 9.99 3.78
N ARG A 388 -15.66 10.56 4.43
CA ARG A 388 -15.68 12.00 4.75
C ARG A 388 -14.60 12.39 5.75
N PHE A 389 -14.33 11.55 6.75
CA PHE A 389 -13.29 11.77 7.74
C PHE A 389 -11.88 11.66 7.10
N ARG A 390 -11.69 10.70 6.21
CA ARG A 390 -10.47 10.54 5.41
C ARG A 390 -10.24 11.72 4.47
N ASN A 391 -11.28 12.26 3.85
CA ASN A 391 -11.16 13.47 3.02
C ASN A 391 -10.94 14.74 3.85
N PHE A 392 -11.47 14.81 5.08
CA PHE A 392 -11.21 15.91 6.02
C PHE A 392 -9.76 15.91 6.54
N LEU A 393 -9.12 14.74 6.66
CA LEU A 393 -7.71 14.63 7.03
C LEU A 393 -6.73 14.89 5.86
N VAL A 394 -7.23 14.94 4.62
CA VAL A 394 -6.44 15.15 3.39
C VAL A 394 -6.57 16.59 2.86
N THR A 395 -7.55 17.35 3.34
CA THR A 395 -7.67 18.82 3.15
C THR A 395 -7.12 19.54 4.37
#